data_AF-A0A0R3TIJ8-F1
#
_entry.id   AF-A0A0R3TIJ8-F1
#
_cell.length_a   1.000
_cell.length_b   1.000
_cell.length_c   1.000
_cell.angle_alpha   90.00
_cell.angle_beta   90.00
_cell.angle_gamma   90.00
#
_symmetry.space_group_name_H-M   'P 1'
#
loop_
_entity.id
_entity.type
_entity.pdbx_description
1 polymer ?
#
loop_
_entity_poly.entity_id
_entity_poly.type
_entity_poly.pdbx_seq_one_letter_code
_entity_poly.pdbx_strand_id
1 'polypeptide(L)'
;VDWIVQFDPPDDPKDYIHRVGRTARAGKSGSALLILRPHELGFLDVLRSSRVTPVEYEVASNKVADVQSALEKLISTNYLLASSAHEAFKGIVRSYNSSKLACFNVNELDLSALAKTCGLTVIPKVDLGVEPSKKLDAKRMKRKAFGAAAASSFQTKKRKIYQKIN
;
A
#
# COMPACT_ATOMS: atom_id res chain seq x y z
N VAL A 1 -23.48 -13.25 14.53
CA VAL A 1 -22.22 -13.23 13.76
C VAL A 1 -21.36 -14.32 14.34
N ASP A 2 -21.26 -15.43 13.65
CA ASP A 2 -20.60 -16.64 14.19
C ASP A 2 -19.09 -16.63 13.90
N TRP A 3 -18.69 -16.01 12.80
CA TRP A 3 -17.30 -15.89 12.38
C TRP A 3 -16.95 -14.44 12.03
N ILE A 4 -15.75 -14.03 12.45
CA ILE A 4 -15.06 -12.84 11.96
C ILE A 4 -13.84 -13.33 11.20
N VAL A 5 -13.79 -13.06 9.89
CA VAL A 5 -12.64 -13.42 9.05
C VAL A 5 -11.92 -12.13 8.68
N GLN A 6 -10.63 -12.06 9.01
CA GLN A 6 -9.76 -10.93 8.71
C GLN A 6 -8.69 -11.41 7.73
N PHE A 7 -8.74 -10.88 6.51
CA PHE A 7 -7.76 -11.18 5.46
C PHE A 7 -6.45 -10.40 5.64
N ASP A 8 -6.52 -9.23 6.27
CA ASP A 8 -5.36 -8.40 6.58
C ASP A 8 -5.40 -7.94 8.05
N PRO A 9 -4.26 -7.92 8.74
CA PRO A 9 -4.14 -7.38 10.08
C PRO A 9 -4.31 -5.84 10.10
N PRO A 10 -4.97 -5.27 11.14
CA PRO A 10 -5.07 -3.81 11.29
C PRO A 10 -3.77 -3.19 11.81
N ASP A 11 -3.61 -1.88 11.61
CA ASP A 11 -2.44 -1.12 12.10
C ASP A 11 -2.38 -1.01 13.64
N ASP A 12 -3.52 -1.07 14.33
CA ASP A 12 -3.62 -1.02 15.80
C ASP A 12 -4.21 -2.33 16.34
N PRO A 13 -3.57 -2.99 17.33
CA PRO A 13 -4.15 -4.15 18.00
C PRO A 13 -5.50 -3.86 18.67
N LYS A 14 -5.80 -2.63 19.08
CA LYS A 14 -7.12 -2.26 19.61
C LYS A 14 -8.22 -2.44 18.57
N ASP A 15 -7.94 -2.11 17.31
CA ASP A 15 -8.91 -2.31 16.23
C ASP A 15 -9.16 -3.79 15.99
N TYR A 16 -8.13 -4.63 16.10
CA TYR A 16 -8.31 -6.08 16.08
C TYR A 16 -9.27 -6.53 17.19
N ILE A 17 -9.05 -6.09 18.43
CA ILE A 17 -9.91 -6.42 19.58
C ILE A 17 -11.36 -5.95 19.36
N HIS A 18 -11.56 -4.74 18.83
CA HIS A 18 -12.89 -4.21 18.55
C HIS A 18 -13.63 -4.98 17.45
N ARG A 19 -12.89 -5.49 16.44
CA ARG A 19 -13.42 -6.33 15.36
C ARG A 19 -13.85 -7.70 15.88
N VAL A 20 -13.01 -8.37 16.66
CA VAL A 20 -13.39 -9.67 17.24
C VAL A 20 -14.51 -9.53 18.28
N GLY A 21 -14.61 -8.40 18.98
CA GLY A 21 -15.74 -8.06 19.84
C GLY A 21 -17.09 -7.82 19.12
N ARG A 22 -17.13 -7.97 17.79
CA ARG A 22 -18.39 -8.02 17.01
C ARG A 22 -19.06 -9.39 17.08
N THR A 23 -18.31 -10.46 17.36
CA THR A 23 -18.84 -11.81 17.60
C THR A 23 -19.04 -12.09 19.11
N ALA A 24 -19.49 -13.29 19.45
CA ALA A 24 -19.66 -13.79 20.81
C ALA A 24 -20.46 -12.87 21.76
N ARG A 25 -21.59 -12.33 21.28
CA ARG A 25 -22.46 -11.41 22.05
C ARG A 25 -23.61 -12.14 22.72
N ALA A 26 -24.08 -11.56 23.84
CA ALA A 26 -25.28 -12.02 24.57
C ALA A 26 -25.25 -13.51 24.92
N GLY A 27 -24.11 -14.00 25.42
CA GLY A 27 -23.94 -15.39 25.85
C GLY A 27 -23.77 -16.41 24.72
N LYS A 28 -23.72 -15.99 23.45
CA LYS A 28 -23.41 -16.87 22.32
C LYS A 28 -21.91 -16.99 22.12
N SER A 29 -21.45 -18.16 21.67
CA SER A 29 -20.07 -18.37 21.22
C SER A 29 -19.82 -17.71 19.87
N GLY A 30 -18.57 -17.44 19.56
CA GLY A 30 -18.13 -16.81 18.33
C GLY A 30 -16.68 -17.15 18.03
N SER A 31 -16.31 -17.18 16.76
CA SER A 31 -14.95 -17.49 16.31
C SER A 31 -14.37 -16.33 15.50
N ALA A 32 -13.06 -16.17 15.57
CA ALA A 32 -12.32 -15.18 14.78
C ALA A 32 -11.13 -15.85 14.11
N LEU A 33 -10.97 -15.61 12.81
CA LEU A 33 -9.86 -16.09 12.00
C LEU A 33 -9.10 -14.88 11.46
N LEU A 34 -7.78 -14.89 11.66
CA LEU A 34 -6.86 -13.92 11.09
C LEU A 34 -5.94 -14.67 10.13
N ILE A 35 -5.89 -14.21 8.88
CA ILE A 35 -4.98 -14.73 7.86
C ILE A 35 -3.78 -13.80 7.82
N LEU A 36 -2.59 -14.38 7.89
CA LEU A 36 -1.31 -13.65 7.84
C LEU A 36 -0.43 -14.23 6.75
N ARG A 37 0.28 -13.37 6.04
CA ARG A 37 1.38 -13.75 5.15
C ARG A 37 2.66 -13.94 5.94
N PRO A 38 3.65 -14.67 5.39
CA PRO A 38 4.91 -14.95 6.09
C PRO A 38 5.66 -13.70 6.58
N HIS A 39 5.57 -12.57 5.88
CA HIS A 39 6.21 -11.31 6.30
C HIS A 39 5.40 -10.54 7.35
N GLU A 40 4.10 -10.80 7.48
CA GLU A 40 3.22 -10.15 8.46
C GLU A 40 3.29 -10.80 9.84
N LEU A 41 4.07 -11.87 10.02
CA LEU A 41 4.16 -12.63 11.28
C LEU A 41 4.59 -11.76 12.48
N GLY A 42 5.32 -10.66 12.26
CA GLY A 42 5.64 -9.70 13.32
C GLY A 42 4.41 -9.08 13.99
N PHE A 43 3.24 -9.11 13.34
CA PHE A 43 1.98 -8.70 13.95
C PHE A 43 1.58 -9.57 15.15
N LEU A 44 2.00 -10.84 15.18
CA LEU A 44 1.74 -11.72 16.32
C LEU A 44 2.37 -11.20 17.62
N ASP A 45 3.53 -10.55 17.53
CA ASP A 45 4.20 -9.96 18.70
C ASP A 45 3.45 -8.72 19.22
N VAL A 46 2.83 -7.96 18.32
CA VAL A 46 1.94 -6.84 18.65
C VAL A 46 0.68 -7.34 19.38
N LEU A 47 0.11 -8.47 18.91
CA LEU A 47 -1.04 -9.10 19.58
C LEU A 47 -0.66 -9.65 20.96
N ARG A 48 0.49 -10.32 21.09
CA ARG A 48 1.00 -10.82 22.38
C ARG A 48 1.19 -9.70 23.38
N SER A 49 1.75 -8.57 22.94
CA SER A 49 1.90 -7.35 23.76
C SER A 49 0.56 -6.80 24.24
N SER A 50 -0.51 -7.05 23.48
CA SER A 50 -1.88 -6.66 23.80
C SER A 50 -2.66 -7.74 24.57
N ARG A 51 -1.97 -8.75 25.10
CA ARG A 51 -2.52 -9.90 25.85
C ARG A 51 -3.47 -10.79 25.04
N VAL A 52 -3.33 -10.78 23.71
CA VAL A 52 -4.04 -11.70 22.82
C VAL A 52 -3.05 -12.76 22.37
N THR A 53 -3.35 -14.04 22.63
CA THR A 53 -2.53 -15.16 22.17
C THR A 53 -3.29 -15.88 21.06
N PRO A 54 -2.92 -15.70 19.79
CA PRO A 54 -3.52 -16.42 18.68
C PRO A 54 -3.19 -17.91 18.74
N VAL A 55 -4.13 -18.74 18.30
CA VAL A 55 -3.91 -20.17 18.09
C VAL A 55 -3.67 -20.39 16.60
N GLU A 56 -2.55 -21.02 16.26
CA GLU A 56 -2.26 -21.38 14.87
C GLU A 56 -3.22 -22.49 14.41
N TYR A 57 -3.75 -22.32 13.21
CA TYR A 57 -4.66 -23.27 12.59
C TYR A 57 -4.10 -23.68 11.23
N GLU A 58 -3.81 -24.97 11.09
CA GLU A 58 -3.32 -25.54 9.84
C GLU A 58 -4.50 -26.01 8.98
N VAL A 59 -4.56 -25.49 7.75
CA VAL A 59 -5.60 -25.88 6.79
C VAL A 59 -5.07 -27.04 5.95
N ALA A 60 -5.80 -28.16 5.96
CA ALA A 60 -5.49 -29.29 5.09
C ALA A 60 -5.61 -28.88 3.61
N SER A 61 -4.54 -29.05 2.84
CA SER A 61 -4.48 -28.72 1.40
C SER A 61 -5.61 -29.37 0.59
N ASN A 62 -6.03 -30.58 0.96
CA ASN A 62 -7.12 -31.32 0.32
C ASN A 62 -8.49 -30.63 0.42
N LYS A 63 -8.65 -29.64 1.32
CA LYS A 63 -9.90 -28.87 1.48
C LYS A 63 -9.86 -27.53 0.75
N VAL A 64 -8.71 -27.17 0.15
CA VAL A 64 -8.54 -25.89 -0.55
C VAL A 64 -8.88 -26.09 -2.02
N ALA A 65 -9.97 -25.47 -2.47
CA ALA A 65 -10.33 -25.46 -3.89
C ALA A 65 -9.46 -24.45 -4.63
N ASP A 66 -8.93 -24.84 -5.80
CA ASP A 66 -8.26 -23.92 -6.70
C ASP A 66 -9.30 -23.06 -7.44
N VAL A 67 -9.34 -21.77 -7.09
CA VAL A 67 -10.24 -20.77 -7.67
C VAL A 67 -9.52 -19.78 -8.57
N GLN A 68 -8.20 -19.94 -8.75
CA GLN A 68 -7.36 -18.93 -9.40
C GLN A 68 -7.75 -18.70 -10.85
N SER A 69 -7.86 -19.79 -11.63
CA SER A 69 -8.22 -19.71 -13.05
C SER A 69 -9.62 -19.15 -13.29
N ALA A 70 -10.57 -19.44 -12.38
CA ALA A 70 -11.92 -18.93 -12.47
C ALA A 70 -11.96 -17.42 -12.16
N LEU A 71 -11.20 -16.96 -11.17
CA LEU A 71 -11.09 -15.56 -10.80
C LEU A 71 -10.46 -14.73 -11.91
N GLU A 72 -9.32 -15.17 -12.45
CA GLU A 72 -8.64 -14.48 -13.55
C GLU A 72 -9.53 -14.34 -14.78
N LYS A 73 -10.26 -15.41 -15.15
CA LYS A 73 -11.21 -15.38 -16.25
C LYS A 73 -12.36 -14.40 -16.01
N LEU A 74 -12.89 -14.34 -14.80
CA LEU A 74 -13.97 -13.43 -14.43
C LEU A 74 -13.53 -11.97 -14.56
N ILE A 75 -12.34 -11.66 -14.06
CA ILE A 75 -11.79 -10.30 -14.04
C ILE A 75 -11.35 -9.88 -15.45
N SER A 76 -10.78 -10.78 -16.25
CA SER A 76 -10.43 -10.48 -17.64
C SER A 76 -11.66 -10.20 -18.52
N THR A 77 -12.81 -10.80 -18.19
CA THR A 77 -14.04 -10.66 -18.98
C THR A 77 -14.75 -9.32 -18.71
N ASN A 78 -14.73 -8.83 -17.47
CA ASN A 78 -15.47 -7.64 -17.08
C ASN A 78 -14.54 -6.46 -16.82
N TYR A 79 -14.62 -5.45 -17.67
CA TYR A 79 -13.85 -4.21 -17.54
C TYR A 79 -14.04 -3.50 -16.19
N LEU A 80 -15.26 -3.46 -15.65
CA LEU A 80 -15.52 -2.80 -14.36
C LEU A 80 -14.83 -3.56 -13.22
N LEU A 81 -14.89 -4.90 -13.24
CA LEU A 81 -14.19 -5.72 -12.25
C LEU A 81 -12.67 -5.59 -12.38
N ALA A 82 -12.14 -5.57 -13.61
CA ALA A 82 -10.71 -5.33 -13.85
C ALA A 82 -10.26 -3.95 -13.32
N SER A 83 -11.06 -2.90 -13.55
CA SER A 83 -10.76 -1.57 -13.03
C SER A 83 -10.79 -1.54 -11.50
N SER A 84 -11.81 -2.15 -10.88
CA SER A 84 -11.89 -2.27 -9.41
C SER A 84 -10.74 -3.11 -8.85
N ALA A 85 -10.33 -4.18 -9.52
CA ALA A 85 -9.19 -5.00 -9.11
C ALA A 85 -7.87 -4.22 -9.18
N HIS A 86 -7.66 -3.41 -10.23
CA HIS A 86 -6.52 -2.50 -10.32
C HIS A 86 -6.50 -1.48 -9.18
N GLU A 87 -7.65 -0.92 -8.82
CA GLU A 87 -7.77 0.03 -7.72
C GLU A 87 -7.53 -0.64 -6.37
N ALA A 88 -8.10 -1.83 -6.16
CA ALA A 88 -7.89 -2.64 -4.95
C ALA A 88 -6.40 -3.00 -4.78
N PHE A 89 -5.73 -3.45 -5.85
CA PHE A 89 -4.29 -3.72 -5.84
C PHE A 89 -3.49 -2.49 -5.39
N LYS A 90 -3.75 -1.33 -6.00
CA LYS A 90 -3.08 -0.09 -5.60
C LYS A 90 -3.40 0.30 -4.16
N GLY A 91 -4.63 0.04 -3.70
CA GLY A 91 -5.07 0.28 -2.32
C GLY A 91 -4.28 -0.53 -1.31
N ILE A 92 -4.07 -1.83 -1.56
CA ILE A 92 -3.30 -2.71 -0.68
C ILE A 92 -1.85 -2.24 -0.59
N VAL A 93 -1.19 -1.98 -1.73
CA VAL A 93 0.21 -1.53 -1.73
C VAL A 93 0.35 -0.16 -1.03
N ARG A 94 -0.61 0.75 -1.22
CA ARG A 94 -0.62 2.04 -0.49
C ARG A 94 -0.85 1.87 1.00
N SER A 95 -1.74 0.98 1.41
CA SER A 95 -2.00 0.67 2.82
C SER A 95 -0.73 0.19 3.51
N TYR A 96 0.00 -0.70 2.85
CA TYR A 96 1.31 -1.17 3.30
C TYR A 96 2.32 -0.02 3.45
N ASN A 97 2.36 0.89 2.48
CA ASN A 97 3.26 2.04 2.54
C ASN A 97 2.90 3.05 3.63
N SER A 98 1.62 3.13 4.00
CA SER A 98 1.13 4.03 5.06
C SER A 98 1.16 3.41 6.45
N SER A 99 1.33 2.10 6.57
CA SER A 99 1.31 1.41 7.86
C SER A 99 2.46 1.88 8.74
N LYS A 100 2.19 1.94 10.04
CA LYS A 100 3.18 2.33 11.07
C LYS A 100 3.94 1.14 11.62
N LEU A 101 3.46 -0.07 11.34
CA LEU A 101 3.98 -1.30 11.91
C LEU A 101 5.16 -1.80 11.07
N ALA A 102 6.27 -2.10 11.74
CA ALA A 102 7.52 -2.48 11.08
C ALA A 102 7.44 -3.80 10.27
N CYS A 103 6.42 -4.62 10.51
CA CYS A 103 6.17 -5.86 9.76
C CYS A 103 5.50 -5.62 8.39
N PHE A 104 5.03 -4.41 8.10
CA PHE A 104 4.44 -4.07 6.79
C PHE A 104 5.44 -3.28 5.96
N ASN A 105 6.34 -4.01 5.29
CA ASN A 105 7.31 -3.42 4.39
C ASN A 105 6.87 -3.60 2.93
N VAL A 106 6.71 -2.49 2.21
CA VAL A 106 6.39 -2.51 0.77
C VAL A 106 7.49 -3.18 -0.06
N ASN A 107 8.74 -3.09 0.41
CA ASN A 107 9.89 -3.65 -0.32
C ASN A 107 9.95 -5.18 -0.25
N GLU A 108 9.37 -5.78 0.79
CA GLU A 108 9.33 -7.24 0.99
C GLU A 108 8.09 -7.88 0.35
N LEU A 109 7.18 -7.06 -0.16
CA LEU A 109 5.92 -7.48 -0.74
C LEU A 109 6.12 -8.02 -2.16
N ASP A 110 5.74 -9.27 -2.39
CA ASP A 110 5.70 -9.84 -3.73
C ASP A 110 4.50 -9.27 -4.53
N LEU A 111 4.80 -8.28 -5.37
CA LEU A 111 3.82 -7.62 -6.24
C LEU A 111 3.22 -8.58 -7.28
N SER A 112 3.93 -9.64 -7.67
CA SER A 112 3.42 -10.62 -8.63
C SER A 112 2.38 -11.53 -7.98
N ALA A 113 2.68 -12.07 -6.80
CA ALA A 113 1.72 -12.85 -6.04
C ALA A 113 0.49 -12.01 -5.65
N LEU A 114 0.69 -10.76 -5.24
CA LEU A 114 -0.41 -9.86 -4.91
C LEU A 114 -1.31 -9.59 -6.13
N ALA A 115 -0.74 -9.36 -7.31
CA ALA A 115 -1.54 -9.18 -8.53
C ALA A 115 -2.42 -10.41 -8.82
N LYS A 116 -1.87 -11.62 -8.63
CA LYS A 116 -2.62 -12.88 -8.75
C LYS A 116 -3.77 -12.99 -7.74
N THR A 117 -3.59 -12.55 -6.49
CA THR A 117 -4.69 -12.54 -5.50
C THR A 117 -5.85 -11.61 -5.89
N CYS A 118 -5.55 -10.53 -6.61
CA CYS A 118 -6.55 -9.67 -7.21
C CYS A 118 -7.09 -10.21 -8.55
N GLY A 119 -6.67 -11.41 -8.98
CA GLY A 119 -6.99 -12.05 -10.26
C GLY A 119 -6.53 -11.26 -11.48
N LEU A 120 -5.46 -10.47 -11.33
CA LEU A 120 -4.84 -9.71 -12.42
C LEU A 120 -3.71 -10.54 -13.04
N THR A 121 -3.75 -10.68 -14.36
CA THR A 121 -2.70 -11.37 -15.12
C THR A 121 -1.46 -10.50 -15.33
N VAL A 122 -1.63 -9.17 -15.29
CA VAL A 122 -0.56 -8.18 -15.48
C VAL A 122 -0.44 -7.32 -14.23
N ILE A 123 0.79 -7.12 -13.77
CA ILE A 123 1.07 -6.29 -12.61
C ILE A 123 0.77 -4.81 -12.95
N PRO A 124 -0.16 -4.15 -12.23
CA PRO A 124 -0.44 -2.75 -12.44
C PRO A 124 0.71 -1.87 -11.97
N LYS A 125 0.96 -0.77 -12.67
CA LYS A 125 1.88 0.27 -12.18
C LYS A 125 1.27 0.97 -10.97
N VAL A 126 2.02 1.02 -9.88
CA VAL A 126 1.66 1.74 -8.66
C VAL A 126 2.63 2.87 -8.46
N ASP A 127 2.12 4.10 -8.52
CA ASP A 127 2.87 5.28 -8.11
C ASP A 127 2.85 5.31 -6.58
N LEU A 128 3.80 4.59 -5.99
CA LEU A 128 4.16 4.81 -4.61
C LEU A 128 4.88 6.15 -4.61
N GLY A 129 4.38 7.13 -3.85
CA GLY A 129 5.05 8.42 -3.65
C GLY A 129 6.40 8.31 -2.92
N VAL A 130 7.06 7.16 -3.04
CA VAL A 130 8.46 6.92 -2.76
C VAL A 130 9.21 7.65 -3.85
N GLU A 131 9.63 8.89 -3.57
CA GLU A 131 10.79 9.45 -4.27
C GLU A 131 11.85 8.35 -4.27
N PRO A 132 12.29 7.84 -5.43
CA PRO A 132 13.39 6.88 -5.45
C PRO A 132 14.53 7.56 -4.71
N SER A 133 14.92 6.99 -3.56
CA SER A 133 15.98 7.53 -2.72
C SER A 133 17.13 7.89 -3.65
N LYS A 134 17.43 9.19 -3.79
CA LYS A 134 18.41 9.70 -4.75
C LYS A 134 19.79 9.16 -4.38
N LYS A 135 20.09 7.96 -4.84
CA LYS A 135 21.41 7.34 -4.92
C LYS A 135 21.65 6.86 -6.34
N LEU A 136 21.37 7.72 -7.31
CA LEU A 136 21.87 7.57 -8.67
C LEU A 136 22.46 8.91 -9.14
N ASP A 137 23.78 8.90 -9.26
CA ASP A 137 24.63 9.75 -10.11
C ASP A 137 24.83 11.22 -9.76
N ALA A 138 25.71 11.46 -8.77
CA ALA A 138 26.50 12.69 -8.67
C ALA A 138 27.33 13.03 -9.93
N LYS A 139 27.35 12.15 -10.94
CA LYS A 139 28.08 12.33 -12.20
C LYS A 139 27.32 13.16 -13.25
N ARG A 140 26.00 13.38 -13.09
CA ARG A 140 25.20 14.14 -14.08
C ARG A 140 25.14 15.65 -13.81
N MET A 141 25.59 16.12 -12.64
CA MET A 141 25.57 17.54 -12.27
C MET A 141 26.78 18.37 -12.74
N LYS A 142 27.83 17.75 -13.30
CA LYS A 142 29.04 18.47 -13.79
C LYS A 142 28.95 18.99 -15.24
N ARG A 143 27.81 18.87 -15.93
CA ARG A 143 27.66 19.33 -17.34
C ARG A 143 26.78 20.58 -17.53
N LYS A 144 26.49 21.32 -16.45
CA LYS A 144 25.75 22.60 -16.51
C LYS A 144 26.46 23.76 -15.80
N ALA A 145 27.80 23.77 -15.85
CA ALA A 145 28.62 24.85 -15.30
C ALA A 145 29.56 25.46 -16.36
N PHE A 146 29.04 25.68 -17.57
CA PHE A 146 29.65 26.58 -18.57
C PHE A 146 28.50 27.36 -19.21
N GLY A 147 28.36 28.64 -18.82
CA GLY A 147 27.35 29.54 -19.38
C GLY A 147 26.31 30.05 -18.37
N ALA A 148 26.74 30.71 -17.30
CA ALA A 148 25.88 31.56 -16.48
C ALA A 148 26.67 32.78 -16.00
N ALA A 149 27.11 33.58 -16.96
CA ALA A 149 27.53 34.96 -16.76
C ALA A 149 26.58 35.84 -17.57
N ALA A 150 25.47 36.27 -16.95
CA ALA A 150 24.73 37.47 -17.34
C ALA A 150 23.55 37.74 -16.39
N ALA A 151 23.62 38.90 -15.73
CA ALA A 151 22.52 39.79 -15.33
C ALA A 151 21.48 39.25 -14.32
N SER A 152 21.67 39.50 -13.02
CA SER A 152 21.37 40.74 -12.28
C SER A 152 19.87 41.02 -12.09
N SER A 153 19.43 40.83 -10.85
CA SER A 153 18.30 41.49 -10.20
C SER A 153 18.25 42.99 -10.51
N PHE A 154 17.11 43.55 -10.92
CA PHE A 154 16.70 44.90 -10.50
C PHE A 154 15.22 45.16 -10.83
N GLN A 155 14.50 45.67 -9.84
CA GLN A 155 13.07 46.01 -9.84
C GLN A 155 12.76 47.19 -10.77
N THR A 156 11.75 47.03 -11.62
CA THR A 156 11.27 48.08 -12.53
C THR A 156 10.40 49.10 -11.79
N LYS A 157 10.96 50.26 -11.43
CA LYS A 157 10.19 51.46 -11.02
C LYS A 157 9.97 52.36 -12.24
N LYS A 158 8.71 52.57 -12.62
CA LYS A 158 8.27 53.52 -13.66
C LYS A 158 8.53 54.97 -13.23
N ARG A 159 9.17 55.77 -14.09
CA ARG A 159 8.89 57.22 -14.24
C ARG A 159 9.18 57.66 -15.69
N LYS A 160 8.15 58.21 -16.37
CA LYS A 160 8.27 58.97 -17.63
C LYS A 160 8.50 60.44 -17.27
N ILE A 161 9.50 61.08 -17.86
CA ILE A 161 9.60 62.55 -17.96
C ILE A 161 10.13 62.87 -19.36
N TYR A 162 9.37 63.67 -20.11
CA TYR A 162 9.73 64.25 -21.42
C TYR A 162 10.36 65.64 -21.20
N GLN A 163 11.36 66.04 -22.00
CA GLN A 163 11.26 67.05 -23.08
C GLN A 163 12.62 67.66 -23.50
N LYS A 164 12.78 67.79 -24.83
CA LYS A 164 13.37 68.87 -25.68
C LYS A 164 14.82 69.34 -25.40
N ILE A 165 15.61 69.69 -26.41
CA ILE A 165 15.54 70.97 -27.14
C ILE A 165 16.35 70.89 -28.47
N ASN A 166 15.80 71.55 -29.50
CA ASN A 166 16.30 71.91 -30.85
C ASN A 166 16.50 70.81 -31.89
#